data_AF-A0A946BRX3-F1
#
_entry.id   AF-A0A946BRX3-F1
#
_cell.length_a   1.000
_cell.length_b   1.000
_cell.length_c   1.000
_cell.angle_alpha   90.00
_cell.angle_beta   90.00
_cell.angle_gamma   90.00
#
_symmetry.space_group_name_H-M   'P 1'
#
loop_
_entity.id
_entity.type
_entity.pdbx_description
1 polymer ?
#
loop_
_entity_poly.entity_id
_entity_poly.type
_entity_poly.pdbx_seq_one_letter_code
_entity_poly.pdbx_strand_id
1 'polypeptide(L)' 'MGSLWYYLGKTLQLIGLATISAVVFMFFTQMSMEPLLIWSLVGVSEFYGGTWLLGKAEG' A
#
# COMPACT_ATOMS: atom_id res chain seq x y z
N MET A 1 -7.98 -21.70 10.27
CA MET A 1 -8.03 -21.04 8.95
C MET A 1 -7.29 -19.72 9.11
N GLY A 2 -6.11 -19.48 8.52
CA GLY A 2 -5.45 -18.18 8.80
C GLY A 2 -4.19 -17.83 8.01
N SER A 3 -3.52 -18.83 7.42
CA SER A 3 -2.29 -18.59 6.64
C SER A 3 -2.52 -17.66 5.44
N LEU A 4 -3.56 -17.91 4.63
CA LEU A 4 -3.77 -17.17 3.38
C LEU A 4 -4.07 -15.67 3.61
N TRP A 5 -4.97 -15.34 4.54
CA TRP A 5 -5.34 -13.95 4.85
C TRP A 5 -4.20 -13.17 5.48
N TYR A 6 -3.40 -13.84 6.31
CA TYR A 6 -2.19 -13.26 6.88
C TYR A 6 -1.17 -12.91 5.80
N TYR A 7 -0.84 -13.86 4.91
CA TYR A 7 0.10 -13.59 3.82
C TYR A 7 -0.44 -12.55 2.84
N LEU A 8 -1.72 -12.58 2.48
CA LEU A 8 -2.36 -11.56 1.66
C LEU A 8 -2.26 -10.16 2.29
N GLY A 9 -2.54 -10.04 3.59
CA GLY A 9 -2.44 -8.78 4.31
C GLY A 9 -1.00 -8.24 4.37
N LYS A 10 0.00 -9.11 4.64
CA LYS A 10 1.42 -8.72 4.60
C LYS A 10 1.88 -8.31 3.21
N THR A 11 1.50 -9.06 2.18
CA THR A 11 1.84 -8.73 0.79
C THR A 11 1.22 -7.39 0.39
N LEU A 12 -0.05 -7.15 0.73
CA LEU A 12 -0.73 -5.91 0.41
C LEU A 12 -0.12 -4.70 1.15
N GLN A 13 0.31 -4.87 2.41
CA GLN A 13 1.10 -3.86 3.12
C GLN A 13 2.43 -3.54 2.42
N LEU A 14 3.18 -4.57 2.01
CA LEU A 14 4.47 -4.38 1.34
C LEU A 14 4.31 -3.68 -0.01
N ILE A 15 3.24 -4.02 -0.76
CA ILE A 15 2.89 -3.33 -2.00
C ILE A 15 2.57 -1.87 -1.71
N GLY A 16 1.69 -1.58 -0.75
CA GLY A 16 1.36 -0.19 -0.41
C GLY A 16 2.58 0.63 0.03
N LEU A 17 3.49 0.03 0.81
CA LEU A 17 4.76 0.67 1.18
C LEU A 17 5.65 0.95 -0.04
N ALA A 18 5.75 0.00 -0.96
CA ALA A 18 6.50 0.17 -2.19
C ALA A 18 5.89 1.26 -3.08
N THR A 19 4.56 1.29 -3.21
CA THR A 19 3.81 2.32 -3.95
C THR A 19 4.06 3.71 -3.38
N ILE A 20 3.94 3.89 -2.05
CA ILE A 20 4.22 5.17 -1.38
C ILE A 20 5.68 5.58 -1.60
N SER A 21 6.62 4.64 -1.46
CA SER A 21 8.06 4.91 -1.68
C SER A 21 8.34 5.33 -3.13
N ALA A 22 7.68 4.69 -4.10
CA ALA A 22 7.77 5.04 -5.50
C ALA A 22 7.20 6.43 -5.77
N VAL A 23 6.09 6.82 -5.14
CA VAL A 23 5.55 8.18 -5.26
C VAL A 23 6.52 9.21 -4.72
N VAL A 24 7.15 8.96 -3.57
CA VAL A 24 8.19 9.85 -3.03
C VAL A 24 9.36 9.98 -3.99
N PHE A 25 9.78 8.89 -4.64
CA PHE A 25 10.80 8.95 -5.69
C PHE A 25 10.35 9.76 -6.91
N MET A 26 9.14 9.50 -7.42
CA MET A 26 8.56 10.19 -8.57
C MET A 26 8.33 11.68 -8.29
N PHE A 27 8.13 12.09 -7.04
CA PHE A 27 8.04 13.50 -6.64
C PHE A 27 9.30 14.30 -6.98
N PHE A 28 10.48 13.67 -6.96
CA PHE A 28 11.74 14.31 -7.36
C PHE A 28 11.94 14.36 -8.89
N THR A 29 11.03 13.79 -9.67
CA THR A 29 11.03 13.86 -11.14
C THR A 29 10.11 14.98 -11.63
N GLN A 30 10.19 15.38 -12.90
CA GLN A 30 9.32 16.41 -13.50
C GLN A 30 7.88 15.93 -13.76
N MET A 31 7.36 15.02 -12.95
CA MET A 31 6.01 14.48 -13.08
C MET A 31 4.98 15.50 -12.60
N SER A 32 3.81 15.53 -13.25
CA SER A 32 2.71 16.38 -12.82
C SER A 32 2.14 15.93 -11.46
N MET A 33 1.54 16.88 -10.72
CA MET A 33 1.05 16.64 -9.36
C MET A 33 -0.13 15.66 -9.29
N GLU A 34 -1.01 15.66 -10.30
CA GLU A 34 -2.22 14.84 -10.30
C GLU A 34 -1.93 13.32 -10.27
N PRO A 35 -1.04 12.76 -11.10
CA PRO A 35 -0.57 11.38 -10.96
C PRO A 35 -0.01 11.04 -9.58
N LEU A 36 0.78 11.94 -8.99
CA LEU A 36 1.40 11.72 -7.68
C LEU A 36 0.34 11.59 -6.58
N LEU A 37 -0.73 12.40 -6.65
CA LEU A 37 -1.84 12.35 -5.70
C LEU A 37 -2.66 11.06 -5.86
N ILE A 38 -2.93 10.64 -7.09
CA ILE A 38 -3.66 9.39 -7.36
C ILE A 38 -2.87 8.19 -6.81
N TRP A 39 -1.59 8.09 -7.13
CA TRP A 39 -0.75 7.00 -6.63
C TRP A 39 -0.54 7.05 -5.12
N SER A 40 -0.53 8.24 -4.51
CA SER A 40 -0.52 8.39 -3.05
C SER A 40 -1.76 7.76 -2.43
N LEU A 41 -2.94 8.04 -2.98
CA LEU A 41 -4.20 7.46 -2.50
C LEU A 41 -4.21 5.94 -2.66
N VAL A 42 -3.70 5.43 -3.79
CA VAL A 42 -3.58 3.98 -4.05
C VAL A 42 -2.66 3.34 -3.02
N GLY A 43 -1.43 3.85 -2.84
CA GLY A 43 -0.46 3.25 -1.93
C GLY A 43 -0.91 3.26 -0.46
N VAL A 44 -1.56 4.34 -0.02
CA VAL A 44 -2.18 4.42 1.32
C VAL A 44 -3.31 3.40 1.45
N SER A 45 -4.19 3.30 0.45
CA SER A 45 -5.31 2.36 0.47
C SER A 45 -4.84 0.90 0.51
N GLU A 46 -3.81 0.56 -0.25
CA GLU A 46 -3.16 -0.76 -0.22
C GLU A 46 -2.55 -1.04 1.15
N PHE A 47 -1.79 -0.10 1.71
CA PHE A 47 -1.14 -0.29 3.00
C PHE A 47 -2.14 -0.50 4.15
N TYR A 48 -3.13 0.39 4.27
CA TYR A 48 -4.14 0.30 5.33
C TYR A 48 -5.12 -0.84 5.08
N GLY A 49 -5.45 -1.16 3.83
CA GLY A 49 -6.25 -2.34 3.46
C GLY A 49 -5.56 -3.64 3.88
N GLY A 50 -4.25 -3.76 3.65
CA GLY A 50 -3.45 -4.89 4.11
C GLY A 50 -3.40 -5.00 5.63
N THR A 51 -3.27 -3.86 6.32
CA THR A 51 -3.30 -3.78 7.79
C THR A 51 -4.63 -4.24 8.36
N TRP A 52 -5.74 -3.82 7.75
CA TRP A 52 -7.08 -4.25 8.16
C TRP A 52 -7.28 -5.76 7.97
N LEU A 53 -6.81 -6.32 6.85
CA LEU A 53 -6.85 -7.77 6.61
C LEU A 53 -6.04 -8.56 7.65
N LEU A 54 -4.88 -8.04 8.07
CA LEU A 54 -4.10 -8.65 9.16
C LEU A 54 -4.82 -8.61 10.49
N GLY A 55 -5.44 -7.47 10.83
CA GLY A 55 -6.22 -7.32 12.07
C GLY A 55 -7.40 -8.29 12.16
N LYS A 56 -7.96 -8.73 11.02
CA LYS A 56 -9.00 -9.78 10.97
C LYS A 56 -8.44 -11.20 10.98
N ALA A 57 -7.16 -11.39 10.65
CA ALA A 57 -6.50 -12.69 10.65
C ALA A 57 -5.92 -13.05 12.04
N GLU A 58 -5.63 -12.03 12.86
CA GLU A 58 -5.09 -12.18 14.23
C GLU A 58 -6.17 -12.24 15.32
N GLY A 59 -7.42 -11.86 15.02
CA GLY A 59 -8.58 -11.89 15.92
C GLY A 59 -9.56 -13.01 15.60
#